data_AF-A0A934ZM50-F1
#
_entry.id   AF-A0A934ZM50-F1
#
_cell.length_a   1.000
_cell.length_b   1.000
_cell.length_c   1.000
_cell.angle_alpha   90.00
_cell.angle_beta   90.00
_cell.angle_gamma   90.00
#
_symmetry.space_group_name_H-M   'P 1'
#
loop_
_entity.id
_entity.type
_entity.pdbx_description
1 polymer ?
#
loop_
_entity_poly.entity_id
_entity_poly.type
_entity_poly.pdbx_seq_one_letter_code
_entity_poly.pdbx_strand_id
1 'polypeptide(L)'
;MRLRRGRSGLHGSGSLHVAGILAFKGERGRNYARVFSQLASEMERLRERSSVTVYMITHAECHVPIELIRRVRESAELCGVFMLPSRGTLDLEYLPALTLHEVVTDAALRDRSERANRALSIVEQASSKTPKAGSHRVDDDELT
;
A
#
# COMPACT_ATOMS: atom_id res chain seq x y z
N MET A 1 4.07 -18.78 5.28
CA MET A 1 3.18 -17.68 4.82
C MET A 1 1.84 -18.31 4.49
N ARG A 2 0.74 -17.91 5.13
CA ARG A 2 -0.60 -18.37 4.75
C ARG A 2 -1.34 -17.16 4.18
N LEU A 3 -1.55 -17.13 2.86
CA LEU A 3 -2.46 -16.18 2.24
C LEU A 3 -3.88 -16.51 2.72
N ARG A 4 -4.51 -15.63 3.49
CA ARG A 4 -5.96 -15.66 3.66
C ARG A 4 -6.54 -14.72 2.61
N ARG A 5 -7.28 -15.26 1.64
CA ARG A 5 -8.19 -14.44 0.84
C ARG A 5 -9.19 -13.81 1.81
N GLY A 6 -9.18 -12.48 1.89
CA GLY A 6 -10.18 -11.76 2.66
C GLY A 6 -11.55 -12.01 2.03
N ARG A 7 -12.58 -12.23 2.85
CA ARG A 7 -13.96 -12.02 2.38
C ARG A 7 -14.17 -10.51 2.35
N SER A 8 -14.45 -9.95 1.17
CA SER A 8 -14.92 -8.58 1.02
C SER A 8 -16.14 -8.38 1.92
N GLY A 9 -15.99 -7.55 2.94
CA GLY A 9 -17.00 -7.40 3.97
C GLY A 9 -16.59 -6.38 5.04
N LEU A 10 -16.25 -5.16 4.60
CA LEU A 10 -16.23 -3.98 5.47
C LEU A 10 -17.06 -2.92 4.76
N HIS A 11 -18.33 -2.80 5.16
CA HIS A 11 -19.25 -1.81 4.63
C HIS A 11 -18.89 -0.42 5.17
N GLY A 12 -18.18 0.34 4.36
CA GLY A 12 -18.06 1.80 4.46
C GLY A 12 -17.94 2.37 3.06
N SER A 13 -19.02 2.95 2.53
CA SER A 13 -19.23 3.75 1.29
C SER A 13 -18.32 3.57 0.04
N GLY A 14 -17.56 2.50 -0.08
CA GLY A 14 -16.72 2.18 -1.22
C GLY A 14 -16.31 0.72 -1.12
N SER A 15 -16.60 -0.06 -2.16
CA SER A 15 -16.21 -1.46 -2.22
C SER A 15 -14.71 -1.59 -2.48
N LEU A 16 -13.88 -1.37 -1.46
CA LEU A 16 -12.45 -1.68 -1.57
C LEU A 16 -12.29 -3.19 -1.67
N HIS A 17 -12.05 -3.69 -2.88
CA HIS A 17 -11.83 -5.11 -3.11
C HIS A 17 -10.42 -5.50 -2.62
N VAL A 18 -10.32 -5.99 -1.39
CA VAL A 18 -9.06 -6.46 -0.81
C VAL A 18 -8.81 -7.89 -1.29
N ALA A 19 -7.93 -8.05 -2.28
CA ALA A 19 -7.61 -9.36 -2.88
C ALA A 19 -7.02 -10.38 -1.89
N GLY A 20 -6.39 -9.92 -0.80
CA GLY A 20 -5.88 -10.75 0.27
C GLY A 20 -5.23 -9.93 1.39
N ILE A 21 -5.13 -10.53 2.58
CA ILE A 21 -4.40 -9.94 3.71
C ILE A 21 -3.23 -10.86 4.06
N LEU A 22 -2.03 -10.29 4.05
CA LEU A 22 -0.82 -10.95 4.51
C LEU A 22 -0.50 -10.45 5.92
N ALA A 23 -0.86 -11.26 6.92
CA ALA A 23 -0.55 -10.97 8.31
C ALA A 23 0.70 -11.75 8.75
N PHE A 24 1.66 -11.05 9.35
CA PHE A 24 2.84 -11.64 9.96
C PHE A 24 2.84 -11.28 11.45
N LYS A 25 2.69 -12.28 12.33
CA LYS A 25 2.85 -12.10 13.77
C LYS A 25 4.31 -12.40 14.12
N GLY A 26 5.08 -11.38 14.50
CA GLY A 26 6.47 -11.53 14.87
C GLY A 26 6.60 -11.94 16.33
N GLU A 27 6.88 -13.22 16.61
CA GLU A 27 7.22 -13.66 17.97
C GLU A 27 8.74 -13.62 18.24
N ARG A 28 9.59 -13.54 17.19
CA ARG A 28 11.07 -13.54 17.29
C ARG A 28 11.75 -12.56 16.31
N GLY A 29 11.06 -11.48 15.91
CA GLY A 29 11.52 -10.57 14.86
C GLY A 29 11.09 -11.01 13.45
N ARG A 30 11.22 -10.09 12.48
CA ARG A 30 10.81 -10.28 11.09
C ARG A 30 12.06 -10.37 10.22
N ASN A 31 12.23 -11.47 9.47
CA ASN A 31 13.21 -11.49 8.38
C ASN A 31 12.60 -10.77 7.17
N TYR A 32 12.74 -9.44 7.14
CA TYR A 32 12.17 -8.60 6.10
C TYR A 32 12.64 -9.00 4.71
N ALA A 33 13.93 -9.35 4.55
CA ALA A 33 14.46 -9.80 3.28
C ALA A 33 13.72 -11.04 2.75
N ARG A 34 13.47 -12.04 3.60
CA ARG A 34 12.71 -13.24 3.21
C ARG A 34 11.26 -12.91 2.87
N VAL A 35 10.59 -12.09 3.68
CA VAL A 35 9.18 -11.72 3.45
C VAL A 35 9.03 -10.96 2.14
N PHE A 36 9.88 -9.97 1.89
CA PHE A 36 9.82 -9.16 0.68
C PHE A 36 10.29 -9.91 -0.56
N SER A 37 11.23 -10.84 -0.44
CA SER A 37 11.57 -11.76 -1.52
C SER A 37 10.37 -12.61 -1.94
N GLN A 38 9.61 -13.15 -0.98
CA GLN A 38 8.39 -13.90 -1.28
C GLN A 38 7.31 -13.01 -1.90
N LEU A 39 7.11 -11.81 -1.36
CA LEU A 39 6.16 -10.84 -1.91
C LEU A 39 6.52 -10.46 -3.36
N ALA A 40 7.78 -10.17 -3.65
CA ALA A 40 8.24 -9.85 -5.00
C ALA A 40 7.91 -10.96 -6.00
N SER A 41 8.18 -12.23 -5.64
CA SER A 41 7.83 -13.37 -6.49
C SER A 41 6.32 -13.54 -6.70
N GLU A 42 5.49 -13.20 -5.71
CA GLU A 42 4.04 -13.20 -5.89
C GLU A 42 3.56 -12.05 -6.80
N MET A 43 4.13 -10.85 -6.67
CA MET A 43 3.75 -9.72 -7.52
C MET A 43 4.18 -9.95 -8.96
N GLU A 44 5.36 -10.51 -9.18
CA GLU A 44 5.85 -10.90 -10.51
C GLU A 44 4.88 -11.88 -11.20
N ARG A 45 4.33 -12.85 -10.45
CA ARG A 45 3.29 -13.77 -10.96
C ARG A 45 1.95 -13.12 -11.28
N LEU A 46 1.64 -12.00 -10.63
CA LEU A 46 0.38 -11.27 -10.83
C LEU A 46 0.50 -10.13 -11.85
N ARG A 47 1.72 -9.72 -12.21
CA ARG A 47 2.03 -8.53 -13.02
C ARG A 47 1.21 -8.43 -14.30
N GLU A 48 1.07 -9.54 -15.04
CA GLU A 48 0.36 -9.57 -16.32
C GLU A 48 -1.16 -9.72 -16.16
N ARG A 49 -1.63 -10.10 -14.97
CA ARG A 49 -3.02 -10.49 -14.74
C ARG A 49 -3.85 -9.39 -14.09
N SER A 50 -3.22 -8.48 -13.33
CA SER A 50 -3.93 -7.46 -12.56
C SER A 50 -3.01 -6.30 -12.19
N SER A 51 -3.56 -5.09 -12.15
CA SER A 51 -2.95 -3.99 -11.42
C SER A 51 -3.13 -4.24 -9.92
N VAL A 52 -2.03 -4.26 -9.16
CA VAL A 52 -2.03 -4.55 -7.73
C VAL A 52 -1.46 -3.37 -6.96
N THR A 53 -2.16 -2.95 -5.92
CA THR A 53 -1.63 -2.03 -4.90
C THR A 53 -1.37 -2.81 -3.62
N VAL A 54 -0.13 -2.75 -3.14
CA VAL A 54 0.29 -3.35 -1.88
C VAL A 54 0.34 -2.28 -0.80
N TYR A 55 -0.36 -2.53 0.31
CA TYR A 55 -0.29 -1.69 1.50
C TYR A 55 0.54 -2.38 2.58
N MET A 56 1.70 -1.81 2.89
CA MET A 56 2.53 -2.22 4.02
C MET A 56 2.10 -1.44 5.26
N ILE A 57 1.62 -2.13 6.30
CA ILE A 57 1.23 -1.51 7.57
C ILE A 57 2.12 -2.09 8.68
N THR A 58 2.81 -1.23 9.42
CA THR A 58 3.75 -1.67 10.47
C THR A 58 3.81 -0.71 11.66
N HIS A 59 4.07 -1.24 12.86
CA HIS A 59 4.22 -0.47 14.11
C HIS A 59 5.68 -0.22 14.51
N ALA A 60 6.63 -0.56 13.63
CA ALA A 60 8.05 -0.38 13.85
C ALA A 60 8.73 -0.12 12.50
N GLU A 61 9.98 0.34 12.52
CA GLU A 61 10.79 0.48 11.31
C GLU A 61 10.88 -0.85 10.57
N CYS A 62 10.61 -0.80 9.27
CA CYS A 62 10.60 -1.97 8.39
C CYS A 62 11.87 -1.95 7.55
N HIS A 63 12.99 -2.43 8.07
CA HIS A 63 14.27 -2.41 7.36
C HIS A 63 14.32 -3.47 6.26
N VAL A 64 13.79 -3.13 5.10
CA VAL A 64 13.85 -3.93 3.87
C VAL A 64 15.01 -3.43 3.01
N PRO A 65 15.81 -4.32 2.40
CA PRO A 65 16.75 -3.94 1.36
C PRO A 65 16.06 -3.19 0.21
N ILE A 66 16.61 -2.04 -0.20
CA ILE A 66 16.09 -1.19 -1.29
C ILE A 66 15.81 -1.97 -2.58
N GLU A 67 16.67 -2.94 -2.92
CA GLU A 67 16.52 -3.77 -4.12
C GLU A 67 15.26 -4.63 -4.10
N LEU A 68 14.84 -5.12 -2.94
CA LEU A 68 13.60 -5.88 -2.84
C LEU A 68 12.36 -4.97 -2.94
N ILE A 69 12.46 -3.72 -2.48
CA ILE A 69 11.39 -2.73 -2.67
C ILE A 69 11.23 -2.39 -4.14
N ARG A 70 12.35 -2.14 -4.85
CA ARG A 70 12.36 -1.89 -6.29
C ARG A 70 11.73 -3.04 -7.07
N ARG A 71 12.11 -4.28 -6.76
CA ARG A 71 11.55 -5.46 -7.42
C ARG A 71 10.03 -5.62 -7.21
N VAL A 72 9.51 -5.27 -6.03
CA VAL A 72 8.06 -5.22 -5.80
C VAL A 72 7.41 -4.11 -6.65
N ARG A 73 8.04 -2.93 -6.70
CA ARG A 73 7.57 -1.76 -7.46
C ARG A 73 7.49 -1.98 -8.98
N GLU A 74 8.26 -2.90 -9.53
CA GLU A 74 8.18 -3.29 -10.95
C GLU A 74 6.83 -3.90 -11.33
N SER A 75 6.09 -4.45 -10.37
CA SER A 75 4.87 -5.21 -10.61
C SER A 75 3.65 -4.74 -9.80
N ALA A 76 3.83 -3.77 -8.90
CA ALA A 76 2.77 -3.27 -8.03
C ALA A 76 3.04 -1.84 -7.55
N GLU A 77 1.97 -1.09 -7.32
CA GLU A 77 2.06 0.13 -6.50
C GLU A 77 2.32 -0.27 -5.05
N LEU A 78 3.23 0.43 -4.36
CA LEU A 78 3.61 0.10 -2.99
C LEU A 78 3.42 1.31 -2.08
N CYS A 79 2.47 1.17 -1.16
CA CYS A 79 2.12 2.19 -0.17
C CYS A 79 2.57 1.74 1.23
N GLY A 80 3.12 2.66 2.02
CA GLY A 80 3.58 2.40 3.40
C GLY A 80 2.79 3.17 4.46
N VAL A 81 2.43 2.49 5.55
CA VAL A 81 1.87 3.11 6.76
C VAL A 81 2.71 2.66 7.95
N PHE A 82 3.38 3.63 8.56
CA PHE A 82 4.31 3.42 9.67
C PHE A 82 3.72 4.04 10.93
N MET A 83 3.27 3.20 11.86
CA MET A 83 2.84 3.63 13.19
C MET A 83 4.07 3.77 14.08
N LEU A 84 4.46 5.02 14.39
CA LEU A 84 5.62 5.35 15.21
C LEU A 84 5.16 6.21 16.39
N PRO A 85 4.60 5.59 17.44
CA PRO A 85 4.05 6.33 18.57
C PRO A 85 5.12 7.00 19.45
N SER A 86 6.39 6.57 19.40
CA SER A 86 7.38 6.94 20.43
C SER A 86 8.66 7.60 19.93
N ARG A 87 8.92 7.71 18.62
CA ARG A 87 10.21 8.23 18.10
C ARG A 87 10.12 8.85 16.70
N GLY A 88 10.82 9.98 16.56
CA GLY A 88 11.77 10.30 15.47
C GLY A 88 11.23 10.55 14.07
N THR A 89 12.10 11.13 13.22
CA THR A 89 11.98 11.12 11.76
C THR A 89 12.19 9.70 11.24
N LEU A 90 11.27 9.21 10.40
CA LEU A 90 11.42 7.93 9.73
C LEU A 90 12.53 8.04 8.69
N ASP A 91 13.63 7.30 8.91
CA ASP A 91 14.78 7.26 8.01
C ASP A 91 14.95 5.86 7.44
N LEU A 92 14.32 5.63 6.28
CA LEU A 92 14.45 4.39 5.54
C LEU A 92 14.83 4.75 4.11
N GLU A 93 15.92 4.15 3.62
CA GLU A 93 16.48 4.42 2.29
C GLU A 93 15.43 4.32 1.16
N TYR A 94 14.45 3.44 1.32
CA TYR A 94 13.43 3.17 0.31
C TYR A 94 12.19 4.06 0.38
N LEU A 95 12.05 5.00 1.32
CA LEU A 95 10.86 5.87 1.38
C LEU A 95 10.57 6.60 0.06
N PRO A 96 11.57 7.15 -0.66
CA PRO A 96 11.32 7.81 -1.94
C PRO A 96 10.84 6.84 -3.02
N ALA A 97 11.14 5.54 -2.86
CA ALA A 97 10.69 4.48 -3.76
C ALA A 97 9.28 3.98 -3.44
N LEU A 98 8.55 4.58 -2.49
CA LEU A 98 7.14 4.27 -2.22
C LEU A 98 6.21 5.19 -3.02
N THR A 99 5.06 4.67 -3.44
CA THR A 99 4.05 5.43 -4.19
C THR A 99 3.45 6.51 -3.30
N LEU A 100 3.18 6.10 -2.06
CA LEU A 100 2.72 6.93 -0.97
C LEU A 100 3.26 6.33 0.33
N HIS A 101 3.66 7.17 1.27
CA HIS A 101 3.93 6.71 2.62
C HIS A 101 3.38 7.67 3.65
N GLU A 102 3.02 7.11 4.79
CA GLU A 102 2.34 7.82 5.86
C GLU A 102 2.96 7.41 7.20
N VAL A 103 3.16 8.40 8.08
CA VAL A 103 3.68 8.19 9.43
C VAL A 103 2.61 8.58 10.44
N VAL A 104 2.09 7.58 11.15
CA VAL A 104 1.07 7.74 12.18
C VAL A 104 1.75 7.89 13.53
N THR A 105 1.67 9.09 14.10
CA THR A 105 2.25 9.45 15.40
C THR A 105 1.32 9.08 16.57
N ASP A 106 1.82 9.12 17.81
CA ASP A 106 0.99 8.86 19.00
C ASP A 106 -0.12 9.91 19.19
N ALA A 107 0.14 11.18 18.86
CA ALA A 107 -0.89 12.22 18.84
C ALA A 107 -2.03 11.85 17.89
N ALA A 108 -1.69 11.41 16.67
CA ALA A 108 -2.65 10.95 15.68
C ALA A 108 -3.40 9.68 16.11
N LEU A 109 -2.91 8.89 17.07
CA LEU A 109 -3.63 7.71 17.58
C LEU A 109 -4.57 8.06 18.75
N ARG A 110 -4.23 9.06 19.56
CA ARG A 110 -4.98 9.44 20.77
C ARG A 110 -6.18 10.32 20.50
N ASP A 111 -6.13 11.17 19.47
CA ASP A 111 -7.20 12.11 19.15
C ASP A 111 -8.08 11.61 17.99
N ARG A 112 -9.40 11.51 18.21
CA ARG A 112 -10.38 11.06 17.21
C ARG A 112 -10.49 12.00 16.01
N SER A 113 -10.37 13.31 16.23
CA SER A 113 -10.44 14.33 15.18
C SER A 113 -9.19 14.27 14.31
N GLU A 114 -8.00 14.14 14.93
CA GLU A 114 -6.74 13.95 14.21
C GLU A 114 -6.75 12.65 13.39
N ARG A 115 -7.28 11.55 13.94
CA ARG A 115 -7.47 10.30 13.16
C ARG A 115 -8.31 10.51 11.91
N ALA A 116 -9.43 11.21 12.04
CA ALA A 116 -10.35 11.45 10.92
C ALA A 116 -9.72 12.36 9.85
N ASN A 117 -9.11 13.47 10.28
CA ASN A 117 -8.41 14.39 9.39
C ASN A 117 -7.27 13.69 8.64
N ARG A 118 -6.50 12.85 9.35
CA ARG A 118 -5.39 12.11 8.72
C ARG A 118 -5.88 11.07 7.74
N ALA A 119 -6.93 10.33 8.07
CA ALA A 119 -7.55 9.35 7.16
C ALA A 119 -8.05 10.04 5.86
N LEU A 120 -8.69 11.20 5.98
CA LEU A 120 -9.17 11.97 4.81
C LEU A 120 -8.01 12.45 3.93
N SER A 121 -6.94 12.99 4.53
CA SER A 121 -5.75 13.43 3.79
C SER A 121 -5.10 12.30 2.98
N ILE A 122 -5.03 11.09 3.53
CA ILE A 122 -4.51 9.91 2.83
C ILE A 122 -5.38 9.56 1.61
N VAL A 123 -6.71 9.61 1.77
CA VAL A 123 -7.66 9.33 0.67
C VAL A 123 -7.54 10.36 -0.44
N GLU A 124 -7.41 11.65 -0.10
CA GLU A 124 -7.21 12.73 -1.07
C GLU A 124 -5.89 12.59 -1.84
N GLN A 125 -4.80 12.27 -1.16
CA GLN A 125 -3.50 12.04 -1.79
C GLN A 125 -3.49 10.81 -2.70
N ALA A 126 -4.19 9.74 -2.32
CA ALA A 126 -4.35 8.56 -3.16
C ALA A 126 -5.24 8.85 -4.39
N SER A 127 -6.30 9.64 -4.21
CA SER A 127 -7.25 9.98 -5.28
C SER A 127 -6.64 10.94 -6.31
N SER A 128 -5.80 11.89 -5.87
CA SER A 128 -5.14 12.86 -6.75
C SER A 128 -4.01 12.26 -7.61
N LYS A 129 -3.42 11.14 -7.18
CA LYS A 129 -2.36 10.44 -7.92
C LYS A 129 -2.88 9.40 -8.92
N THR A 130 -4.18 9.08 -8.90
CA THR A 130 -4.79 8.19 -9.89
C THR A 130 -4.96 8.96 -11.20
N PRO A 131 -4.28 8.60 -12.32
CA PRO A 131 -4.50 9.28 -13.59
C PRO A 131 -5.96 9.11 -14.01
N LYS A 132 -6.59 10.22 -14.39
CA LYS A 132 -7.95 10.26 -14.94
C LYS A 132 -8.00 9.32 -16.15
N ALA A 133 -8.66 8.16 -16.02
CA ALA A 133 -8.85 7.24 -17.13
C ALA A 133 -9.47 8.04 -18.30
N GLY A 134 -8.76 8.04 -19.43
CA GLY A 134 -9.06 8.88 -20.58
C GLY A 134 -10.52 8.74 -21.03
N SER A 135 -11.17 9.87 -21.23
CA SER A 135 -12.42 9.96 -21.95
C SER A 135 -12.20 9.43 -23.37
N HIS A 136 -12.66 8.22 -23.65
CA HIS A 136 -12.79 7.72 -25.01
C HIS A 136 -13.85 8.57 -25.70
N ARG A 137 -13.42 9.52 -26.54
CA ARG A 137 -14.28 10.17 -27.53
C ARG A 137 -14.59 9.12 -28.57
N VAL A 138 -15.86 8.76 -28.68
CA VAL A 138 -16.39 8.06 -29.84
C VAL A 138 -16.61 9.15 -30.88
N ASP A 139 -15.67 9.29 -31.81
CA ASP A 139 -15.91 9.99 -33.06
C ASP A 139 -16.52 8.93 -34.00
N ASP A 140 -17.84 8.92 -34.07
CA ASP A 140 -18.59 8.19 -35.11
C ASP A 140 -18.43 8.96 -36.42
N ASP A 141 -17.46 8.56 -37.25
CA ASP A 141 -17.30 9.00 -38.63
C ASP A 141 -16.99 7.77 -39.51
N GLU A 142 -18.02 7.26 -40.20
CA GLU A 142 -18.05 6.50 -41.47
C GLU A 142 -19.51 5.96 -41.61
N LEU A 143 -20.26 6.03 -42.71
CA LEU A 143 -19.99 6.32 -44.11
C LEU A 143 -21.34 6.61 -44.79
N THR A 144 -21.43 7.65 -45.63
CA THR A 144 -22.38 7.70 -46.76
C THR A 144 -21.79 7.04 -47.99
#